data_AF-A0AA85JFI9-F1
#
_entry.id   AF-A0AA85JFI9-F1
#
_cell.length_a   1.000
_cell.length_b   1.000
_cell.length_c   1.000
_cell.angle_alpha   90.00
_cell.angle_beta   90.00
_cell.angle_gamma   90.00
#
_symmetry.space_group_name_H-M   'P 1'
#
loop_
_entity.id
_entity.type
_entity.pdbx_description
1 polymer ?
#
loop_
_entity_poly.entity_id
_entity_poly.type
_entity_poly.pdbx_seq_one_letter_code
_entity_poly.pdbx_strand_id
1 'polypeptide(L)'
;MSVKGGDRLTPFMTYVRNLLLGRKYNNTLRYADTMSKRTQPSAFLPNGINDKLSSNDYYTRDGRREVRKPFDVYVSGTKRLTDAGRSESSSLPSKSTEIIPGEKFNWDKRVEL
;
A
#
# COMPACT_ATOMS: atom_id res chain seq x y z
N MET A 1 14.34 46.45 2.39
CA MET A 1 14.51 45.22 3.20
C MET A 1 13.76 44.08 2.52
N SER A 2 14.49 43.10 1.97
CA SER A 2 13.89 41.92 1.35
C SER A 2 13.55 40.94 2.46
N VAL A 3 12.25 40.77 2.74
CA VAL A 3 11.77 39.80 3.73
C VAL A 3 11.94 38.41 3.13
N LYS A 4 12.99 37.69 3.54
CA LYS A 4 13.24 36.30 3.14
C LYS A 4 12.00 35.46 3.50
N GLY A 5 11.50 34.67 2.55
CA GLY A 5 10.43 33.68 2.75
C GLY A 5 8.98 34.19 2.86
N GLY A 6 8.71 35.49 2.68
CA GLY A 6 7.37 36.07 2.73
C GLY A 6 6.86 36.58 1.38
N ASP A 7 5.55 36.82 1.28
CA ASP A 7 4.93 37.46 0.10
C ASP A 7 5.69 38.73 -0.28
N ARG A 8 6.17 38.82 -1.53
CA ARG A 8 6.92 39.98 -2.04
C ARG A 8 6.06 41.24 -2.27
N LEU A 9 4.88 41.29 -1.66
CA LEU A 9 3.96 42.42 -1.73
C LEU A 9 4.43 43.53 -0.78
N THR A 10 4.09 44.77 -1.12
CA THR A 10 4.26 45.88 -0.17
C THR A 10 3.38 45.64 1.06
N PRO A 11 3.73 46.18 2.25
CA PRO A 11 2.91 46.04 3.45
C PRO A 11 1.47 46.51 3.26
N PHE A 12 1.27 47.58 2.48
CA PHE A 12 -0.06 48.08 2.11
C PHE A 12 -0.88 47.05 1.33
N MET A 13 -0.31 46.45 0.27
CA MET A 13 -1.03 45.45 -0.51
C MET A 13 -1.26 44.14 0.26
N THR A 14 -0.35 43.81 1.17
CA THR A 14 -0.55 42.69 2.10
C THR A 14 -1.77 42.92 2.99
N TYR A 15 -1.96 44.15 3.49
CA TYR A 15 -3.12 44.53 4.29
C TYR A 15 -4.42 44.47 3.48
N VAL A 16 -4.46 45.10 2.30
CA VAL A 16 -5.64 45.08 1.42
C VAL A 16 -6.05 43.64 1.08
N ARG A 17 -5.10 42.79 0.72
CA ARG A 17 -5.38 41.38 0.44
C ARG A 17 -5.93 40.65 1.66
N ASN A 18 -5.30 40.78 2.82
CA ASN A 18 -5.75 40.08 4.03
C ASN A 18 -7.14 40.58 4.49
N LEU A 19 -7.43 41.87 4.31
CA LEU A 19 -8.75 42.47 4.57
C LEU A 19 -9.82 41.85 3.67
N LEU A 20 -9.58 41.79 2.35
CA LEU A 20 -10.54 41.19 1.41
C LEU A 20 -10.67 39.66 1.57
N LEU A 21 -9.62 38.99 2.03
CA LEU A 21 -9.61 37.53 2.23
C LEU A 21 -10.24 37.10 3.58
N GLY A 22 -10.37 38.02 4.54
CA GLY A 22 -10.86 37.73 5.90
C GLY A 22 -9.95 36.82 6.74
N ARG A 23 -8.73 36.55 6.27
CA ARG A 23 -7.74 35.70 6.95
C ARG A 23 -6.32 36.09 6.53
N LYS A 24 -5.33 35.62 7.28
CA LYS A 24 -3.94 35.70 6.85
C LYS A 24 -3.74 34.84 5.62
N TYR A 25 -3.23 35.44 4.55
CA TYR A 25 -2.91 34.69 3.34
C TYR A 25 -1.83 33.63 3.60
N ASN A 26 -2.04 32.45 3.02
CA ASN A 26 -1.07 31.37 2.99
C ASN A 26 -0.53 31.26 1.57
N ASN A 27 0.78 31.43 1.39
CA ASN A 27 1.40 31.48 0.07
C ASN A 27 1.53 30.08 -0.53
N THR A 28 0.91 29.88 -1.69
CA THR A 28 0.96 28.62 -2.44
C THR A 28 2.09 28.58 -3.47
N LEU A 29 2.74 29.71 -3.72
CA LEU A 29 3.86 29.82 -4.64
C LEU A 29 5.13 29.27 -3.99
N ARG A 30 5.98 28.73 -4.85
CA ARG A 30 7.21 28.05 -4.45
C ARG A 30 8.39 28.96 -4.74
N TYR A 31 9.13 29.33 -3.70
CA TYR A 31 10.31 30.19 -3.80
C TYR A 31 11.56 29.36 -3.54
N ALA A 32 12.69 29.83 -4.06
CA ALA A 32 13.95 29.09 -4.01
C ALA A 32 14.50 28.90 -2.58
N ASP A 33 14.07 29.73 -1.63
CA ASP A 33 14.43 29.68 -0.21
C ASP A 33 13.58 28.69 0.59
N THR A 34 12.36 28.38 0.15
CA THR A 34 11.49 27.37 0.77
C THR A 34 11.61 25.98 0.13
N MET A 35 12.33 25.89 -0.99
CA MET A 35 12.57 24.66 -1.72
C MET A 35 13.98 24.13 -1.47
N SER A 36 14.13 22.81 -1.55
CA SER A 36 15.46 22.21 -1.67
C SER A 36 16.13 22.67 -2.98
N LYS A 37 17.47 22.74 -2.96
CA LYS A 37 18.27 23.11 -4.15
C LYS A 37 18.02 22.13 -5.29
N ARG A 38 18.19 22.56 -6.54
CA ARG A 38 18.13 21.66 -7.70
C ARG A 38 19.30 20.66 -7.71
N THR A 39 20.47 21.10 -7.28
CA THR A 39 21.66 20.26 -7.12
C THR A 39 21.60 19.58 -5.76
N GLN A 40 21.58 18.25 -5.77
CA GLN A 40 21.63 17.40 -4.59
C GLN A 40 23.02 16.74 -4.48
N PRO A 41 23.54 16.49 -3.27
CA PRO A 41 24.76 15.69 -3.10
C PRO A 41 24.52 14.24 -3.55
N SER A 42 25.59 13.48 -3.82
CA SER A 42 25.43 12.05 -4.13
C SER A 42 24.83 11.32 -2.92
N ALA A 43 23.82 10.50 -3.15
CA ALA A 43 23.21 9.70 -2.10
C ALA A 43 24.03 8.44 -1.80
N PHE A 44 24.07 8.04 -0.52
CA PHE A 44 24.52 6.71 -0.08
C PHE A 44 23.28 5.93 0.39
N LEU A 45 22.70 5.12 -0.49
CA LEU A 45 21.49 4.37 -0.22
C LEU A 45 21.85 3.07 0.52
N PRO A 46 21.04 2.66 1.52
CA PRO A 46 21.23 1.36 2.14
C PRO A 46 20.92 0.24 1.14
N ASN A 47 21.62 -0.88 1.28
CA ASN A 47 21.42 -2.03 0.41
C ASN A 47 20.11 -2.75 0.76
N GLY A 48 19.57 -3.49 -0.21
CA GLY A 48 18.37 -4.30 -0.03
C GLY A 48 18.62 -5.53 0.85
N ILE A 49 17.53 -6.18 1.32
CA ILE A 49 17.61 -7.32 2.25
C ILE A 49 18.35 -8.53 1.70
N ASN A 50 18.45 -8.64 0.36
CA ASN A 50 19.13 -9.72 -0.34
C ASN A 50 20.55 -9.34 -0.77
N ASP A 51 21.13 -8.26 -0.25
CA ASP A 51 22.57 -7.97 -0.43
C ASP A 51 23.40 -8.72 0.61
N LYS A 52 23.41 -10.04 0.49
CA LYS A 52 24.09 -10.98 1.39
C LYS A 52 25.15 -11.76 0.61
N LEU A 53 26.32 -11.93 1.22
CA LEU A 53 27.46 -12.65 0.63
C LEU A 53 27.26 -14.17 0.60
N SER A 54 26.50 -14.74 1.55
CA SER A 54 26.26 -16.18 1.67
C SER A 54 24.80 -16.46 2.01
N SER A 55 24.36 -17.70 1.79
CA SER A 55 22.99 -18.15 2.08
C SER A 55 21.91 -17.29 1.41
N ASN A 56 22.13 -16.96 0.12
CA ASN A 56 21.31 -16.05 -0.66
C ASN A 56 20.93 -16.63 -2.03
N ASP A 57 20.66 -17.93 -2.05
CA ASP A 57 20.34 -18.64 -3.28
C ASP A 57 19.01 -18.16 -3.86
N TYR A 58 19.03 -17.75 -5.13
CA TYR A 58 17.86 -17.16 -5.77
C TYR A 58 16.62 -18.07 -5.73
N TYR A 59 16.81 -19.39 -5.80
CA TYR A 59 15.71 -20.36 -5.80
C TYR A 59 14.89 -20.34 -4.50
N THR A 60 15.47 -19.93 -3.37
CA THR A 60 14.79 -19.87 -2.07
C THR A 60 13.89 -18.65 -1.90
N ARG A 61 14.04 -17.64 -2.78
CA ARG A 61 13.32 -16.35 -2.72
C ARG A 61 12.61 -15.98 -4.01
N ASP A 62 12.57 -16.88 -5.00
CA ASP A 62 11.90 -16.64 -6.28
C ASP A 62 10.40 -16.90 -6.16
N GLY A 63 9.67 -15.95 -5.57
CA GLY A 63 8.20 -16.01 -5.44
C GLY A 63 7.46 -16.13 -6.77
N ARG A 64 8.10 -15.79 -7.91
CA ARG A 64 7.48 -15.96 -9.23
C ARG A 64 7.29 -17.44 -9.58
N ARG A 65 8.14 -18.32 -9.04
CA ARG A 65 8.06 -19.79 -9.22
C ARG A 65 7.16 -20.46 -8.19
N GLU A 66 6.78 -19.76 -7.13
CA GLU A 66 5.83 -20.25 -6.13
C GLU A 66 4.38 -20.16 -6.61
N VAL A 67 4.12 -19.32 -7.63
CA VAL A 67 2.79 -19.18 -8.23
C VAL A 67 2.36 -20.51 -8.87
N ARG A 68 1.34 -21.11 -8.27
CA ARG A 68 0.66 -22.31 -8.80
C ARG A 68 -0.56 -21.90 -9.60
N LYS A 69 -1.01 -22.79 -10.48
CA LYS A 69 -2.31 -22.63 -11.14
C LYS A 69 -3.42 -22.54 -10.07
N PRO A 70 -4.51 -21.80 -10.31
CA PRO A 70 -5.67 -21.78 -9.42
C PRO A 70 -6.16 -23.21 -9.15
N PHE A 71 -6.71 -23.41 -7.95
CA PHE A 71 -7.39 -24.64 -7.61
C PHE A 71 -8.83 -24.60 -8.13
N ASP A 72 -9.22 -25.59 -8.93
CA ASP A 72 -10.58 -25.70 -9.45
C ASP A 72 -11.53 -26.20 -8.35
N VAL A 73 -12.35 -25.32 -7.80
CA VAL A 73 -13.35 -25.64 -6.75
C VAL A 73 -14.50 -26.49 -7.31
N TYR A 74 -14.84 -26.28 -8.58
CA TYR A 74 -15.85 -27.05 -9.30
C TYR A 74 -15.48 -27.14 -10.78
N VAL A 75 -15.55 -28.35 -11.34
CA VAL A 75 -15.35 -28.62 -12.77
C VAL A 75 -16.56 -29.37 -13.29
N SER A 76 -17.27 -28.82 -14.29
CA SER A 76 -18.35 -29.53 -14.96
C SER A 76 -17.77 -30.58 -15.91
N GLY A 77 -17.81 -31.87 -15.55
CA GLY A 77 -17.29 -32.98 -16.37
C GLY A 77 -17.20 -34.31 -15.61
N THR A 78 -16.83 -35.40 -16.30
CA THR A 78 -16.63 -36.71 -15.68
C THR A 78 -15.46 -36.65 -14.69
N LYS A 79 -15.75 -37.00 -13.42
CA LYS A 79 -14.77 -37.08 -12.33
C LYS A 79 -13.59 -37.96 -12.80
N ARG A 80 -12.36 -37.43 -12.84
CA ARG A 80 -11.17 -38.27 -13.08
C ARG A 80 -11.12 -39.31 -11.97
N LEU A 81 -11.05 -40.58 -12.34
CA LEU A 81 -10.76 -41.67 -11.41
C LEU A 81 -9.40 -41.38 -10.78
N THR A 82 -9.36 -41.29 -9.45
CA THR A 82 -8.10 -41.32 -8.72
C THR A 82 -7.46 -42.68 -8.94
N ASP A 83 -6.13 -42.73 -9.05
CA ASP A 83 -5.40 -44.00 -9.13
C ASP A 83 -5.85 -44.92 -7.99
N ALA A 84 -6.22 -46.14 -8.35
CA ALA A 84 -6.67 -47.22 -7.48
C ALA A 84 -8.06 -47.07 -6.79
N GLY A 85 -9.10 -46.69 -7.55
CA GLY A 85 -10.45 -47.27 -7.40
C GLY A 85 -11.16 -47.19 -6.04
N ARG A 86 -10.70 -46.33 -5.12
CA ARG A 86 -11.33 -46.14 -3.81
C ARG A 86 -12.14 -44.84 -3.83
N SER A 87 -13.40 -44.95 -4.25
CA SER A 87 -14.39 -43.91 -4.04
C SER A 87 -14.84 -43.96 -2.58
N GLU A 88 -14.22 -43.16 -1.71
CA GLU A 88 -14.83 -42.88 -0.40
C GLU A 88 -16.01 -41.92 -0.64
N SER A 89 -17.22 -42.47 -0.56
CA SER A 89 -18.43 -41.66 -0.46
C SER A 89 -18.42 -40.97 0.90
N SER A 90 -18.28 -39.65 0.93
CA SER A 90 -18.46 -38.86 2.15
C SER A 90 -19.94 -38.94 2.57
N SER A 91 -20.26 -39.83 3.48
CA SER A 91 -21.62 -40.10 3.97
C SER A 91 -22.08 -39.14 5.06
N LEU A 92 -21.82 -37.84 4.92
CA LEU A 92 -22.31 -36.83 5.85
C LEU A 92 -23.17 -35.80 5.11
N PRO A 93 -24.47 -35.64 5.46
CA PRO A 93 -25.23 -34.50 4.98
C PRO A 93 -24.62 -33.24 5.60
N SER A 94 -23.92 -32.47 4.78
CA SER A 94 -23.38 -31.18 5.20
C SER A 94 -24.55 -30.25 5.46
N LYS A 95 -24.86 -30.00 6.74
CA LYS A 95 -25.81 -28.97 7.16
C LYS A 95 -25.42 -27.68 6.45
N SER A 96 -26.35 -27.05 5.71
CA SER A 96 -26.09 -25.80 5.00
C SER A 96 -25.86 -24.67 6.00
N THR A 97 -24.65 -24.58 6.55
CA THR A 97 -24.19 -23.39 7.23
C THR A 97 -24.02 -22.30 6.19
N GLU A 98 -24.52 -21.11 6.48
CA GLU A 98 -24.25 -19.91 5.67
C GLU A 98 -22.74 -19.66 5.67
N ILE A 99 -22.06 -20.01 4.58
CA ILE A 99 -20.63 -19.76 4.42
C ILE A 99 -20.45 -18.31 3.98
N ILE A 100 -19.88 -17.48 4.85
CA ILE A 100 -19.51 -16.10 4.54
C ILE A 100 -18.02 -16.09 4.13
N PRO A 101 -17.60 -15.39 3.07
CA PRO A 101 -16.20 -15.38 2.60
C PRO A 101 -15.18 -14.82 3.61
N GLY A 102 -15.63 -14.10 4.63
CA GLY A 102 -14.80 -13.55 5.70
C GLY A 102 -15.66 -12.89 6.78
N GLU A 103 -15.06 -12.63 7.94
CA GLU A 103 -15.76 -11.96 9.05
C GLU A 103 -15.94 -10.46 8.79
N LYS A 104 -17.10 -9.90 9.17
CA LYS A 104 -17.34 -8.46 9.05
C LYS A 104 -16.51 -7.71 10.10
N PHE A 105 -15.56 -6.90 9.65
CA PHE A 105 -14.78 -6.06 10.55
C PHE A 105 -15.61 -4.87 11.09
N ASN A 106 -15.58 -4.66 12.40
CA ASN A 106 -16.21 -3.50 13.06
C ASN A 106 -15.14 -2.46 13.41
N TRP A 107 -15.10 -1.37 12.65
CA TRP A 107 -14.14 -0.28 12.83
C TRP A 107 -14.28 0.47 14.17
N ASP A 108 -15.47 0.44 14.77
CA ASP A 108 -15.77 1.19 16.00
C ASP A 108 -15.57 0.34 17.28
N LYS A 109 -15.17 -0.92 17.15
CA LYS A 109 -14.95 -1.80 18.31
C LYS A 109 -13.73 -1.32 19.10
N ARG A 110 -13.89 -1.05 20.39
CA ARG A 110 -12.74 -0.77 21.27
C ARG A 110 -11.87 -2.03 21.36
N VAL A 111 -10.58 -1.87 21.06
CA VAL A 111 -9.56 -2.90 21.25
C VAL A 111 -9.31 -2.99 22.76
N GLU A 112 -9.55 -4.16 23.34
CA GLU A 112 -9.13 -4.45 24.71
C GLU A 112 -7.61 -4.71 24.68
N LEU A 113 -6.86 -3.93 25.46
CA LEU A 113 -5.40 -4.02 25.60
C LEU A 113 -5.02 -5.12 26.59
#